data_AF-E3MYV7-F1
#
_entry.id   AF-E3MYV7-F1
#
_cell.length_a   1.000
_cell.length_b   1.000
_cell.length_c   1.000
_cell.angle_alpha   90.00
_cell.angle_beta   90.00
_cell.angle_gamma   90.00
#
_symmetry.space_group_name_H-M   'P 1'
#
loop_
_entity.id
_entity.type
_entity.pdbx_description
1 polymer ?
#
loop_
_entity_poly.entity_id
_entity_poly.type
_entity_poly.pdbx_seq_one_letter_code
_entity_poly.pdbx_strand_id
1 'polypeptide(L)'
;MSLSKPFPLLRLPRLPLFKVLNGIGVQEQFYLSICSSKAKYAIKFYNDKQKFTVTFHFTDNFAFYMRTENSDDEFQIDVQNHTAVFGLMWTFMRNVEASSFDPFAKNVKRFLLFLVDVFNTPTICLNFEERPQYFVTELICFVHSLKLKIQSLNINSSKMEDRIVTLVMNSCRAASEVYLNFPTTLEFDYLNKSLFPKFNLDKLTMHYAGWVTTWHLTNLFMNCKHLDLYNCSTVHINVNQFIKEWVNGSSQLKYAKLTFVDYPMIDILEGIPSTFVTTTGTWWA
;
A
#
# COMPACT_ATOMS: atom_id res chain seq x y z
N MET A 1 19.28 -41.18 -24.56
CA MET A 1 18.08 -40.86 -23.76
C MET A 1 16.97 -40.42 -24.70
N SER A 2 15.89 -41.20 -24.84
CA SER A 2 14.76 -40.76 -25.68
C SER A 2 14.00 -39.66 -24.93
N LEU A 3 13.95 -38.45 -25.49
CA LEU A 3 13.06 -37.39 -25.02
C LEU A 3 11.61 -37.88 -25.17
N SER A 4 10.99 -38.28 -24.05
CA SER A 4 9.56 -38.57 -24.00
C SER A 4 8.79 -37.34 -24.49
N LYS A 5 7.74 -37.55 -25.30
CA LYS A 5 6.90 -36.45 -25.79
C LYS A 5 6.37 -35.63 -24.59
N PRO A 6 6.45 -34.29 -24.62
CA PRO A 6 5.98 -33.47 -23.52
C PRO A 6 4.46 -33.65 -23.32
N PHE A 7 4.05 -33.79 -22.06
CA PHE A 7 2.65 -33.96 -21.70
C PHE A 7 1.85 -32.69 -22.04
N PRO A 8 0.79 -32.78 -22.85
CA PRO A 8 0.09 -31.60 -23.34
C PRO A 8 -0.91 -31.08 -22.29
N LEU A 9 -0.41 -30.45 -21.22
CA LEU A 9 -1.19 -29.97 -20.07
C LEU A 9 -2.45 -29.21 -20.49
N LEU A 10 -2.32 -28.22 -21.39
CA LEU A 10 -3.44 -27.38 -21.87
C LEU A 10 -4.40 -28.08 -22.85
N ARG A 11 -4.24 -29.39 -23.09
CA ARG A 11 -5.16 -30.23 -23.86
C ARG A 11 -5.95 -31.19 -22.97
N LEU A 12 -5.77 -31.14 -21.66
CA LEU A 12 -6.55 -31.95 -20.74
C LEU A 12 -8.04 -31.58 -20.78
N PRO A 13 -8.93 -32.54 -20.50
CA PRO A 13 -10.33 -32.24 -20.24
C PRO A 13 -10.48 -31.24 -19.10
N ARG A 14 -11.60 -30.50 -19.08
CA ARG A 14 -11.83 -29.36 -18.19
C ARG A 14 -11.63 -29.68 -16.71
N LEU A 15 -12.14 -30.82 -16.23
CA LEU A 15 -12.06 -31.18 -14.82
C LEU A 15 -10.62 -31.55 -14.36
N PRO A 16 -9.87 -32.41 -15.06
CA PRO A 16 -8.44 -32.60 -14.78
C PRO A 16 -7.63 -31.31 -14.86
N LEU A 17 -7.86 -30.46 -15.88
CA LEU A 17 -7.14 -29.20 -16.03
C LEU A 17 -7.42 -28.25 -14.85
N PHE A 18 -8.68 -28.15 -14.43
CA PHE A 18 -9.07 -27.40 -13.23
C PHE A 18 -8.37 -27.91 -11.97
N LYS A 19 -8.35 -29.23 -11.75
CA LYS A 19 -7.68 -29.83 -10.58
C LYS A 19 -6.18 -29.54 -10.57
N VAL A 20 -5.52 -29.58 -11.73
CA VAL A 20 -4.10 -29.26 -11.82
C VAL A 20 -3.86 -27.78 -11.56
N LEU A 21 -4.59 -26.87 -12.23
CA LEU A 21 -4.36 -25.43 -12.12
C LEU A 21 -4.76 -24.86 -10.74
N ASN A 22 -5.75 -25.44 -10.07
CA ASN A 22 -6.07 -25.09 -8.68
C ASN A 22 -5.15 -25.75 -7.66
N GLY A 23 -4.42 -26.80 -8.05
CA GLY A 23 -3.51 -27.53 -7.17
C GLY A 23 -2.08 -26.99 -7.18
N ILE A 24 -1.77 -26.06 -8.09
CA ILE A 24 -0.45 -25.42 -8.16
C ILE A 24 -0.45 -24.08 -7.42
N GLY A 25 0.72 -23.73 -6.89
CA GLY A 25 0.94 -22.49 -6.16
C GLY A 25 0.78 -21.26 -7.04
N VAL A 26 0.67 -20.11 -6.38
CA VAL A 26 0.46 -18.82 -7.05
C VAL A 26 1.65 -18.45 -7.95
N GLN A 27 2.86 -18.93 -7.60
CA GLN A 27 4.07 -18.78 -8.41
C GLN A 27 3.97 -19.52 -9.74
N GLU A 28 3.58 -20.79 -9.73
CA GLU A 28 3.44 -21.58 -10.95
C GLU A 28 2.32 -21.05 -11.84
N GLN A 29 1.21 -20.59 -11.24
CA GLN A 29 0.13 -19.93 -11.98
C GLN A 29 0.65 -18.70 -12.72
N PHE A 30 1.46 -17.87 -12.04
CA PHE A 30 2.09 -16.71 -12.63
C PHE A 30 3.00 -17.09 -13.79
N TYR A 31 3.94 -18.02 -13.60
CA TYR A 31 4.84 -18.44 -14.67
C TYR A 31 4.10 -19.04 -15.86
N LEU A 32 3.10 -19.90 -15.63
CA LEU A 32 2.27 -20.44 -16.70
C LEU A 32 1.55 -19.33 -17.47
N SER A 33 1.04 -18.32 -16.76
CA SER A 33 0.29 -17.22 -17.39
C SER A 33 1.12 -16.38 -18.37
N ILE A 34 2.45 -16.31 -18.18
CA ILE A 34 3.36 -15.61 -19.10
C ILE A 34 3.97 -16.51 -20.19
N CYS A 35 3.67 -17.82 -20.20
CA CYS A 35 4.20 -18.74 -21.22
C CYS A 35 3.49 -18.64 -22.57
N SER A 36 2.17 -18.40 -22.59
CA SER A 36 1.39 -18.28 -23.83
C SER A 36 0.01 -17.67 -23.58
N SER A 37 -0.62 -17.13 -24.62
CA SER A 37 -2.01 -16.66 -24.54
C SER A 37 -2.98 -17.76 -24.10
N LYS A 38 -2.78 -19.01 -24.54
CA LYS A 38 -3.63 -20.14 -24.14
C LYS A 38 -3.51 -20.44 -22.63
N ALA A 39 -2.29 -20.40 -22.10
CA ALA A 39 -2.05 -20.58 -20.67
C ALA A 39 -2.63 -19.42 -19.86
N LYS A 40 -2.41 -18.18 -20.31
CA LYS A 40 -3.02 -16.97 -19.73
C LYS A 40 -4.53 -17.10 -19.57
N TYR A 41 -5.25 -17.46 -20.64
CA TYR A 41 -6.71 -17.63 -20.60
C TYR A 41 -7.14 -18.77 -19.69
N ALA A 42 -6.38 -19.88 -19.64
CA ALA A 42 -6.67 -20.96 -18.72
C ALA A 42 -6.55 -20.50 -17.26
N ILE A 43 -5.43 -19.86 -16.88
CA ILE A 43 -5.22 -19.34 -15.52
C ILE A 43 -6.31 -18.33 -15.15
N LYS A 44 -6.56 -17.34 -16.01
CA LYS A 44 -7.64 -16.35 -15.81
C LYS A 44 -8.95 -17.02 -15.45
N PHE A 45 -9.40 -17.97 -16.28
CA PHE A 45 -10.68 -18.65 -16.11
C PHE A 45 -10.80 -19.41 -14.77
N TYR A 46 -9.70 -19.94 -14.25
CA TYR A 46 -9.72 -20.71 -13.00
C TYR A 46 -9.46 -19.83 -11.76
N ASN A 47 -8.97 -18.61 -11.97
CA ASN A 47 -8.74 -17.62 -10.92
C ASN A 47 -9.98 -16.74 -10.64
N ASP A 48 -11.11 -16.96 -11.31
CA ASP A 48 -12.36 -16.19 -11.17
C ASP A 48 -12.94 -16.12 -9.75
N LYS A 49 -12.57 -17.06 -8.88
CA LYS A 49 -13.03 -17.09 -7.48
C LYS A 49 -11.95 -16.80 -6.46
N GLN A 50 -10.70 -16.68 -6.91
CA GLN A 50 -9.56 -16.42 -6.04
C GLN A 50 -9.34 -14.92 -5.95
N LYS A 51 -9.01 -14.46 -4.75
CA LYS A 51 -8.58 -13.08 -4.53
C LYS A 51 -7.08 -13.07 -4.31
N PHE A 52 -6.44 -12.09 -4.90
CA PHE A 52 -4.99 -11.94 -4.87
C PHE A 52 -4.64 -10.59 -4.24
N THR A 53 -3.54 -10.58 -3.49
CA THR A 53 -2.86 -9.35 -3.10
C THR A 53 -1.55 -9.29 -3.85
N VAL A 54 -1.25 -8.12 -4.42
CA VAL A 54 0.01 -7.85 -5.11
C VAL A 54 0.68 -6.68 -4.42
N THR A 55 1.90 -6.89 -3.96
CA THR A 55 2.73 -5.85 -3.35
C THR A 55 3.87 -5.49 -4.29
N PHE A 56 3.96 -4.22 -4.68
CA PHE A 56 5.08 -3.71 -5.46
C PHE A 56 6.08 -2.98 -4.55
N HIS A 57 7.35 -3.38 -4.64
CA HIS A 57 8.46 -2.72 -3.97
C HIS A 57 9.33 -2.00 -5.00
N PHE A 58 9.37 -0.69 -4.88
CA PHE A 58 10.20 0.21 -5.68
C PHE A 58 11.36 0.73 -4.83
N THR A 59 12.30 -0.16 -4.51
CA THR A 59 13.55 0.16 -3.77
C THR A 59 14.68 0.47 -4.74
N ASP A 60 15.95 0.25 -4.38
CA ASP A 60 17.04 0.23 -5.39
C ASP A 60 16.72 -0.72 -6.55
N ASN A 61 16.01 -1.82 -6.23
CA ASN A 61 15.46 -2.76 -7.20
C ASN A 61 13.94 -2.72 -7.25
N PHE A 62 13.42 -3.20 -8.37
CA PHE A 62 12.01 -3.53 -8.49
C PHE A 62 11.79 -4.99 -8.12
N ALA A 63 10.91 -5.21 -7.15
CA ALA A 63 10.39 -6.52 -6.81
C ALA A 63 8.87 -6.45 -6.71
N PHE A 64 8.22 -7.58 -6.94
CA PHE A 64 6.82 -7.73 -6.57
C PHE A 64 6.58 -9.04 -5.85
N TYR A 65 5.56 -9.03 -5.01
CA TYR A 65 5.09 -10.16 -4.24
C TYR A 65 3.64 -10.41 -4.63
N MET A 66 3.27 -11.67 -4.70
CA MET A 66 1.88 -12.04 -4.91
C MET A 66 1.52 -13.19 -3.97
N ARG A 67 0.33 -13.07 -3.38
CA ARG A 67 -0.25 -14.08 -2.51
C ARG A 67 -1.73 -14.23 -2.79
N THR A 68 -2.26 -15.43 -2.52
CA THR A 68 -3.70 -15.69 -2.49
C THR A 68 -4.27 -15.32 -1.12
N GLU A 69 -5.50 -14.82 -1.09
CA GLU A 69 -6.20 -14.56 0.17
C GLU A 69 -6.38 -15.88 0.94
N ASN A 70 -5.98 -15.91 2.21
CA ASN A 70 -6.00 -17.09 3.10
C ASN A 70 -4.96 -18.18 2.80
N SER A 71 -3.89 -17.85 2.08
CA SER A 71 -2.73 -18.73 1.92
C SER A 71 -1.48 -18.07 2.50
N ASP A 72 -0.64 -18.87 3.16
CA ASP A 72 0.73 -18.49 3.52
C ASP A 72 1.69 -18.62 2.31
N ASP A 73 1.19 -19.13 1.18
CA ASP A 73 1.92 -19.19 -0.09
C ASP A 73 2.06 -17.78 -0.68
N GLU A 74 3.17 -17.14 -0.33
CA GLU A 74 3.64 -15.89 -0.91
C GLU A 74 4.83 -16.18 -1.81
N PHE A 75 4.76 -15.72 -3.05
CA PHE A 75 5.91 -15.77 -3.95
C PHE A 75 6.44 -14.37 -4.23
N GLN A 76 7.75 -14.27 -4.22
CA GLN A 76 8.49 -13.06 -4.54
C GLN A 76 9.18 -13.22 -5.89
N ILE A 77 9.05 -12.20 -6.74
CA ILE A 77 9.87 -12.06 -7.95
C ILE A 77 10.61 -10.72 -7.89
N ASP A 78 11.93 -10.83 -7.83
CA ASP A 78 12.87 -9.71 -7.82
C ASP A 78 13.58 -9.58 -9.18
N VAL A 79 13.70 -8.35 -9.72
CA VAL A 79 14.30 -8.09 -11.03
C VAL A 79 15.74 -8.57 -11.12
N GLN A 80 16.55 -8.39 -10.08
CA GLN A 80 17.95 -8.79 -10.12
C GLN A 80 18.05 -10.31 -10.22
N ASN A 81 17.34 -11.02 -9.33
CA ASN A 81 17.41 -12.49 -9.27
C ASN A 81 16.68 -13.18 -10.43
N HIS A 82 15.73 -12.50 -11.08
CA HIS A 82 14.87 -13.08 -12.12
C HIS A 82 14.93 -12.30 -13.44
N THR A 83 16.09 -11.74 -13.78
CA THR A 83 16.28 -10.90 -14.98
C THR A 83 15.73 -11.55 -16.25
N ALA A 84 15.92 -12.86 -16.43
CA ALA A 84 15.43 -13.59 -17.60
C ALA A 84 13.89 -13.67 -17.67
N VAL A 85 13.24 -13.95 -16.53
CA VAL A 85 11.77 -14.00 -16.42
C VAL A 85 11.19 -12.64 -16.78
N PHE A 86 11.78 -11.61 -16.22
CA PHE A 86 11.41 -10.24 -16.47
C PHE A 86 11.61 -9.84 -17.94
N GLY A 87 12.74 -10.22 -18.56
CA GLY A 87 13.00 -10.09 -19.99
C GLY A 87 11.89 -10.67 -20.87
N LEU A 88 11.47 -11.90 -20.57
CA LEU A 88 10.35 -12.57 -21.23
C LEU A 88 9.03 -11.83 -20.96
N MET A 89 8.79 -11.41 -19.72
CA MET A 89 7.57 -10.73 -19.30
C MET A 89 7.39 -9.39 -20.03
N TRP A 90 8.41 -8.52 -20.07
CA TRP A 90 8.34 -7.25 -20.80
C TRP A 90 8.17 -7.46 -22.31
N THR A 91 8.76 -8.53 -22.86
CA THR A 91 8.60 -8.90 -24.27
C THR A 91 7.17 -9.36 -24.56
N PHE A 92 6.62 -10.24 -23.72
CA PHE A 92 5.26 -10.73 -23.80
C PHE A 92 4.23 -9.59 -23.71
N MET A 93 4.47 -8.62 -22.84
CA MET A 93 3.57 -7.49 -22.59
C MET A 93 3.83 -6.27 -23.48
N ARG A 94 4.73 -6.37 -24.47
CA ARG A 94 5.12 -5.23 -25.32
C ARG A 94 3.93 -4.60 -26.06
N ASN A 95 2.94 -5.41 -26.39
CA ASN A 95 1.74 -5.00 -27.11
C ASN A 95 0.63 -4.46 -26.19
N VAL A 96 0.82 -4.50 -24.87
CA VAL A 96 -0.12 -3.88 -23.93
C VAL A 96 0.04 -2.36 -24.02
N GLU A 97 -1.04 -1.68 -24.34
CA GLU A 97 -1.07 -0.22 -24.43
C GLU A 97 -0.97 0.40 -23.03
N ALA A 98 0.06 1.21 -22.82
CA ALA A 98 0.25 2.01 -21.62
C ALA A 98 1.00 3.28 -22.01
N SER A 99 0.54 4.42 -21.50
CA SER A 99 1.19 5.71 -21.69
C SER A 99 2.06 6.05 -20.47
N SER A 100 3.32 6.38 -20.73
CA SER A 100 4.25 7.03 -19.80
C SER A 100 5.45 7.57 -20.59
N PHE A 101 6.03 8.67 -20.13
CA PHE A 101 7.30 9.18 -20.64
C PHE A 101 8.49 8.39 -20.10
N ASP A 102 8.35 7.76 -18.93
CA ASP A 102 9.35 6.89 -18.34
C ASP A 102 9.15 5.44 -18.85
N PRO A 103 10.13 4.84 -19.55
CA PRO A 103 10.05 3.45 -19.99
C PRO A 103 9.82 2.45 -18.86
N PHE A 104 10.36 2.71 -17.67
CA PHE A 104 10.18 1.83 -16.52
C PHE A 104 8.75 1.93 -15.98
N ALA A 105 8.24 3.13 -15.72
CA ALA A 105 6.82 3.34 -15.38
C ALA A 105 5.89 2.71 -16.42
N LYS A 106 6.18 2.86 -17.72
CA LYS A 106 5.42 2.22 -18.80
C LYS A 106 5.36 0.70 -18.64
N ASN A 107 6.49 0.06 -18.34
CA ASN A 107 6.56 -1.38 -18.15
C ASN A 107 5.82 -1.84 -16.89
N VAL A 108 5.90 -1.09 -15.79
CA VAL A 108 5.15 -1.37 -14.56
C VAL A 108 3.64 -1.25 -14.81
N LYS A 109 3.19 -0.23 -15.55
CA LYS A 109 1.78 -0.07 -15.94
C LYS A 109 1.27 -1.24 -16.78
N ARG A 110 2.05 -1.67 -17.78
CA ARG A 110 1.75 -2.88 -18.58
C ARG A 110 1.63 -4.12 -17.71
N PHE A 111 2.54 -4.23 -16.76
CA PHE A 111 2.54 -5.34 -15.83
C PHE A 111 1.29 -5.34 -14.94
N LEU A 112 0.92 -4.19 -14.38
CA LEU A 112 -0.32 -4.06 -13.62
C LEU A 112 -1.55 -4.41 -14.47
N LEU A 113 -1.64 -3.95 -15.71
CA LEU A 113 -2.74 -4.31 -16.62
C LEU A 113 -2.82 -5.82 -16.86
N PHE A 114 -1.68 -6.48 -17.05
CA PHE A 114 -1.62 -7.93 -17.16
C PHE A 114 -2.13 -8.62 -15.88
N LEU A 115 -1.69 -8.16 -14.71
CA LEU A 115 -2.14 -8.72 -13.44
C LEU A 115 -3.64 -8.55 -13.22
N VAL A 116 -4.18 -7.39 -13.56
CA VAL A 116 -5.62 -7.12 -13.47
C VAL A 116 -6.42 -8.06 -14.38
N ASP A 117 -5.91 -8.33 -15.57
CA ASP A 117 -6.57 -9.19 -16.55
C ASP A 117 -6.52 -10.68 -16.16
N VAL A 118 -5.44 -11.15 -15.55
CA VAL A 118 -5.23 -12.58 -15.22
C VAL A 118 -5.73 -12.93 -13.81
N PHE A 119 -5.58 -12.02 -12.84
CA PHE A 119 -5.81 -12.27 -11.42
C PHE A 119 -6.98 -11.47 -10.86
N ASN A 120 -7.95 -11.13 -11.73
CA ASN A 120 -9.27 -10.62 -11.38
C ASN A 120 -9.27 -9.52 -10.31
N THR A 121 -8.77 -8.34 -10.69
CA THR A 121 -8.72 -7.14 -9.84
C THR A 121 -8.01 -7.38 -8.49
N PRO A 122 -6.71 -7.68 -8.50
CA PRO A 122 -5.97 -7.90 -7.27
C PRO A 122 -6.02 -6.65 -6.37
N THR A 123 -5.96 -6.88 -5.07
CA THR A 123 -5.72 -5.81 -4.10
C THR A 123 -4.27 -5.36 -4.20
N ILE A 124 -4.02 -4.05 -4.22
CA ILE A 124 -2.70 -3.49 -4.50
C ILE A 124 -2.08 -2.93 -3.23
N CYS A 125 -0.82 -3.30 -2.98
CA CYS A 125 0.04 -2.67 -2.00
C CYS A 125 1.24 -2.04 -2.72
N LEU A 126 1.61 -0.80 -2.33
CA LEU A 126 2.68 -0.05 -2.97
C LEU A 126 3.70 0.38 -1.92
N ASN A 127 4.97 0.11 -2.17
CA ASN A 127 6.08 0.56 -1.36
C ASN A 127 7.11 1.30 -2.22
N PHE A 128 7.36 2.57 -1.91
CA PHE A 128 8.29 3.44 -2.63
C PHE A 128 9.41 3.88 -1.69
N GLU A 129 10.65 3.64 -2.09
CA GLU A 129 11.85 4.07 -1.36
C GLU A 129 12.69 4.94 -2.31
N GLU A 130 12.91 6.20 -1.94
CA GLU A 130 13.74 7.17 -2.67
C GLU A 130 13.36 7.32 -4.17
N ARG A 131 12.07 7.15 -4.50
CA ARG A 131 11.58 7.24 -5.88
C ARG A 131 11.20 8.67 -6.28
N PRO A 132 11.44 9.06 -7.55
CA PRO A 132 11.06 10.38 -8.02
C PRO A 132 9.56 10.65 -7.88
N GLN A 133 9.23 11.88 -7.47
CA GLN A 133 7.85 12.30 -7.25
C GLN A 133 6.90 12.02 -8.43
N TYR A 134 7.38 12.25 -9.67
CA TYR A 134 6.57 12.02 -10.87
C TYR A 134 6.15 10.55 -11.00
N PHE A 135 7.05 9.62 -10.67
CA PHE A 135 6.82 8.18 -10.78
C PHE A 135 5.77 7.72 -9.75
N VAL A 136 5.94 8.14 -8.50
CA VAL A 136 5.00 7.85 -7.40
C VAL A 136 3.61 8.36 -7.74
N THR A 137 3.51 9.63 -8.17
CA THR A 137 2.24 10.28 -8.53
C THR A 137 1.59 9.57 -9.70
N GLU A 138 2.35 9.30 -10.76
CA GLU A 138 1.86 8.66 -11.98
C GLU A 138 1.30 7.26 -11.70
N LEU A 139 1.98 6.46 -10.87
CA LEU A 139 1.56 5.10 -10.57
C LEU A 139 0.33 5.07 -9.66
N ILE A 140 0.27 5.89 -8.61
CA ILE A 140 -0.91 6.00 -7.73
C ILE A 140 -2.14 6.40 -8.56
N CYS A 141 -2.01 7.45 -9.38
CA CYS A 141 -3.08 7.89 -10.28
C CYS A 141 -3.50 6.78 -11.25
N PHE A 142 -2.55 6.00 -11.78
CA PHE A 142 -2.86 4.90 -12.68
C PHE A 142 -3.63 3.78 -11.98
N VAL A 143 -3.23 3.36 -10.78
CA VAL A 143 -3.95 2.35 -9.98
C VAL A 143 -5.40 2.80 -9.72
N HIS A 144 -5.60 4.06 -9.37
CA HIS A 144 -6.94 4.63 -9.20
C HIS A 144 -7.75 4.68 -10.52
N SER A 145 -7.10 4.98 -11.65
CA SER A 145 -7.77 4.98 -12.96
C SER A 145 -8.31 3.60 -13.36
N LEU A 146 -7.69 2.53 -12.85
CA LEU A 146 -8.14 1.15 -13.01
C LEU A 146 -9.22 0.74 -12.00
N LYS A 147 -9.66 1.67 -11.14
CA LYS A 147 -10.63 1.44 -10.05
C LYS A 147 -10.18 0.34 -9.06
N LEU A 148 -8.87 0.13 -8.94
CA LEU A 148 -8.31 -0.82 -7.99
C LEU A 148 -8.24 -0.21 -6.60
N LYS A 149 -8.40 -1.07 -5.58
CA LYS A 149 -8.21 -0.67 -4.19
C LYS A 149 -6.72 -0.76 -3.84
N ILE A 150 -6.15 0.38 -3.42
CA ILE A 150 -4.87 0.40 -2.71
C ILE A 150 -5.17 0.00 -1.26
N GLN A 151 -4.64 -1.13 -0.82
CA GLN A 151 -4.76 -1.59 0.57
C GLN A 151 -3.70 -0.97 1.45
N SER A 152 -2.44 -0.97 1.01
CA SER A 152 -1.33 -0.38 1.75
C SER A 152 -0.49 0.52 0.85
N LEU A 153 -0.12 1.69 1.36
CA LEU A 153 0.78 2.64 0.71
C LEU A 153 1.89 3.04 1.67
N ASN A 154 3.13 2.70 1.32
CA ASN A 154 4.33 3.11 2.01
C ASN A 154 5.17 4.00 1.07
N ILE A 155 5.51 5.20 1.53
CA ILE A 155 6.38 6.13 0.81
C ILE A 155 7.46 6.62 1.77
N ASN A 156 8.71 6.37 1.41
CA ASN A 156 9.90 6.83 2.12
C ASN A 156 10.78 7.63 1.15
N SER A 157 11.17 8.84 1.57
CA SER A 157 11.97 9.75 0.76
C SER A 157 12.71 10.75 1.65
N SER A 158 13.97 10.99 1.32
CA SER A 158 14.77 12.06 1.91
C SER A 158 14.36 13.47 1.43
N LYS A 159 13.54 13.57 0.38
CA LYS A 159 13.20 14.83 -0.29
C LYS A 159 11.89 15.41 0.24
N MET A 160 11.76 16.73 0.14
CA MET A 160 10.49 17.41 0.44
C MET A 160 9.45 17.12 -0.66
N GLU A 161 8.28 16.58 -0.29
CA GLU A 161 7.31 16.06 -1.26
C GLU A 161 5.84 16.48 -0.96
N ASP A 162 5.59 17.78 -0.76
CA ASP A 162 4.28 18.37 -0.47
C ASP A 162 3.15 17.89 -1.41
N ARG A 163 3.47 17.76 -2.69
CA ARG A 163 2.54 17.29 -3.73
C ARG A 163 2.13 15.84 -3.51
N ILE A 164 3.01 14.99 -2.98
CA ILE A 164 2.69 13.60 -2.66
C ILE A 164 1.79 13.55 -1.42
N VAL A 165 2.09 14.33 -0.37
CA VAL A 165 1.17 14.44 0.79
C VAL A 165 -0.21 14.83 0.31
N THR A 166 -0.32 15.88 -0.52
CA THR A 166 -1.60 16.33 -1.07
C THR A 166 -2.31 15.24 -1.86
N LEU A 167 -1.59 14.51 -2.71
CA LEU A 167 -2.15 13.40 -3.50
C LEU A 167 -2.70 12.28 -2.61
N VAL A 168 -1.92 11.83 -1.63
CA VAL A 168 -2.29 10.78 -0.69
C VAL A 168 -3.50 11.21 0.12
N MET A 169 -3.49 12.46 0.61
CA MET A 169 -4.59 13.02 1.38
C MET A 169 -5.89 13.13 0.59
N ASN A 170 -5.82 13.26 -0.73
CA ASN A 170 -7.00 13.32 -1.59
C ASN A 170 -7.47 11.95 -2.09
N SER A 171 -6.56 11.01 -2.32
CA SER A 171 -6.85 9.82 -3.14
C SER A 171 -6.84 8.51 -2.34
N CYS A 172 -6.13 8.45 -1.21
CA CYS A 172 -5.87 7.21 -0.48
C CYS A 172 -6.68 7.07 0.82
N ARG A 173 -7.81 7.78 0.93
CA ARG A 173 -8.64 7.81 2.15
C ARG A 173 -9.32 6.48 2.51
N ALA A 174 -9.44 5.59 1.52
CA ALA A 174 -10.06 4.27 1.65
C ALA A 174 -9.04 3.11 1.72
N ALA A 175 -7.75 3.42 1.82
CA ALA A 175 -6.73 2.41 2.08
C ALA A 175 -6.92 1.79 3.48
N SER A 176 -6.32 0.64 3.72
CA SER A 176 -6.21 0.12 5.09
C SER A 176 -5.03 0.76 5.81
N GLU A 177 -3.90 0.91 5.13
CA GLU A 177 -2.67 1.39 5.77
C GLU A 177 -1.97 2.44 4.91
N VAL A 178 -1.53 3.53 5.55
CA VAL A 178 -0.74 4.58 4.92
C VAL A 178 0.44 4.90 5.82
N TYR A 179 1.64 4.83 5.26
CA TYR A 179 2.90 5.20 5.91
C TYR A 179 3.63 6.23 5.06
N LEU A 180 3.94 7.39 5.64
CA LEU A 180 4.67 8.49 5.00
C LEU A 180 5.90 8.85 5.83
N ASN A 181 7.08 8.67 5.25
CA ASN A 181 8.37 9.01 5.86
C ASN A 181 9.18 9.91 4.94
N PHE A 182 8.77 11.17 4.86
CA PHE A 182 9.48 12.21 4.12
C PHE A 182 9.05 13.60 4.61
N PRO A 183 9.94 14.61 4.56
CA PRO A 183 9.61 15.95 5.01
C PRO A 183 8.65 16.68 4.06
N THR A 184 7.97 17.70 4.59
CA THR A 184 7.28 18.73 3.80
C THR A 184 8.06 20.04 3.89
N THR A 185 7.72 21.01 3.03
CA THR A 185 8.18 22.38 3.21
C THR A 185 7.60 22.99 4.49
N LEU A 186 8.25 24.03 5.03
CA LEU A 186 7.81 24.70 6.26
C LEU A 186 6.47 25.44 6.10
N GLU A 187 6.18 25.91 4.88
CA GLU A 187 4.94 26.61 4.53
C GLU A 187 3.82 25.67 4.08
N PHE A 188 4.09 24.36 4.06
CA PHE A 188 3.11 23.38 3.63
C PHE A 188 1.90 23.40 4.56
N ASP A 189 0.73 23.53 3.95
CA ASP A 189 -0.55 23.49 4.64
C ASP A 189 -1.59 22.73 3.82
N TYR A 190 -2.45 21.99 4.53
CA TYR A 190 -3.52 21.16 3.95
C TYR A 190 -4.90 21.62 4.45
N LEU A 191 -5.17 22.93 4.41
CA LEU A 191 -6.49 23.48 4.74
C LEU A 191 -7.43 23.58 3.52
N ASN A 192 -8.73 23.73 3.79
CA ASN A 192 -9.80 24.00 2.82
C ASN A 192 -10.03 22.91 1.74
N LYS A 193 -9.76 21.64 2.06
CA LYS A 193 -10.09 20.50 1.20
C LYS A 193 -11.34 19.77 1.68
N SER A 194 -12.02 19.07 0.75
CA SER A 194 -13.22 18.28 1.07
C SER A 194 -12.95 17.36 2.26
N LEU A 195 -13.86 17.37 3.24
CA LEU A 195 -13.85 16.46 4.38
C LEU A 195 -14.46 15.09 4.06
N PHE A 196 -15.02 14.93 2.86
CA PHE A 196 -15.75 13.74 2.46
C PHE A 196 -15.09 13.03 1.27
N PRO A 197 -14.89 11.70 1.35
CA PRO A 197 -15.04 10.87 2.55
C PRO A 197 -13.95 11.21 3.61
N LYS A 198 -14.23 11.00 4.91
CA LYS A 198 -13.19 11.05 5.95
C LYS A 198 -12.22 9.87 5.77
N PHE A 199 -11.02 9.96 6.35
CA PHE A 199 -10.12 8.81 6.39
C PHE A 199 -10.75 7.67 7.18
N ASN A 200 -10.65 6.45 6.68
CA ASN A 200 -11.12 5.25 7.38
C ASN A 200 -10.05 4.17 7.30
N LEU A 201 -8.85 4.51 7.77
CA LEU A 201 -7.68 3.65 7.73
C LEU A 201 -7.64 2.76 8.97
N ASP A 202 -7.14 1.55 8.81
CA ASP A 202 -6.72 0.72 9.93
C ASP A 202 -5.48 1.34 10.63
N LYS A 203 -4.53 1.86 9.85
CA LYS A 203 -3.34 2.53 10.37
C LYS A 203 -2.89 3.71 9.50
N LEU A 204 -2.65 4.85 10.14
CA LEU A 204 -1.97 6.01 9.56
C LEU A 204 -0.66 6.25 10.30
N THR A 205 0.44 6.37 9.57
CA THR A 205 1.76 6.70 10.13
C THR A 205 2.40 7.83 9.33
N MET A 206 2.83 8.89 10.00
CA MET A 206 3.55 10.00 9.39
C MET A 206 4.75 10.40 10.25
N HIS A 207 5.95 10.33 9.70
CA HIS A 207 7.17 10.68 10.43
C HIS A 207 7.47 12.18 10.51
N TYR A 208 6.93 12.97 9.58
CA TYR A 208 7.11 14.42 9.50
C TYR A 208 5.77 15.13 9.59
N ALA A 209 5.12 15.01 10.75
CA ALA A 209 3.77 15.52 11.00
C ALA A 209 3.74 16.97 11.51
N GLY A 210 4.76 17.79 11.21
CA GLY A 210 4.86 19.17 11.70
C GLY A 210 3.75 20.11 11.20
N TRP A 211 3.22 19.84 10.00
CA TRP A 211 2.10 20.56 9.40
C TRP A 211 0.73 20.13 9.97
N VAL A 212 0.66 19.00 10.67
CA VAL A 212 -0.61 18.51 11.23
C VAL A 212 -1.06 19.43 12.37
N THR A 213 -2.34 19.78 12.35
CA THR A 213 -2.96 20.66 13.34
C THR A 213 -4.05 19.93 14.12
N THR A 214 -4.54 20.50 15.23
CA THR A 214 -5.69 19.97 15.98
C THR A 214 -6.92 19.73 15.09
N TRP A 215 -7.12 20.59 14.08
CA TRP A 215 -8.21 20.45 13.12
C TRP A 215 -8.08 19.16 12.30
N HIS A 216 -6.88 18.85 11.80
CA HIS A 216 -6.62 17.62 11.06
C HIS A 216 -6.87 16.39 11.92
N LEU A 217 -6.38 16.39 13.17
CA LEU A 217 -6.60 15.30 14.12
C LEU A 217 -8.10 15.02 14.29
N THR A 218 -8.88 16.05 14.64
CA THR A 218 -10.30 15.94 15.02
C THR A 218 -11.25 15.75 13.83
N ASN A 219 -10.93 16.31 12.65
CA ASN A 219 -11.85 16.29 11.51
C ASN A 219 -11.50 15.24 10.44
N LEU A 220 -10.21 14.93 10.26
CA LEU A 220 -9.76 13.99 9.24
C LEU A 220 -9.37 12.63 9.79
N PHE A 221 -8.64 12.57 10.91
CA PHE A 221 -7.99 11.33 11.36
C PHE A 221 -8.74 10.55 12.45
N MET A 222 -9.79 11.11 13.07
CA MET A 222 -10.59 10.44 14.12
C MET A 222 -11.25 9.13 13.70
N ASN A 223 -11.45 8.93 12.41
CA ASN A 223 -12.05 7.71 11.88
C ASN A 223 -11.00 6.61 11.59
N CYS A 224 -9.71 6.89 11.73
CA CYS A 224 -8.67 5.87 11.68
C CYS A 224 -8.69 5.03 12.96
N LYS A 225 -8.29 3.76 12.91
CA LYS A 225 -8.19 2.91 14.13
C LYS A 225 -6.89 3.14 14.90
N HIS A 226 -5.78 3.35 14.18
CA HIS A 226 -4.45 3.56 14.75
C HIS A 226 -3.77 4.77 14.10
N LEU A 227 -3.24 5.68 14.91
CA LEU A 227 -2.59 6.90 14.47
C LEU A 227 -1.19 7.03 15.09
N ASP A 228 -0.15 7.03 14.27
CA ASP A 228 1.25 7.25 14.67
C ASP A 228 1.80 8.50 13.99
N LEU A 229 1.92 9.61 14.73
CA LEU A 229 2.49 10.85 14.22
C LEU A 229 3.80 11.17 14.95
N TYR A 230 4.85 11.42 14.17
CA TYR A 230 6.16 11.83 14.69
C TYR A 230 6.50 13.24 14.21
N ASN A 231 7.41 13.89 14.93
CA ASN A 231 7.85 15.26 14.68
C ASN A 231 6.68 16.24 14.55
N CYS A 232 5.70 16.11 15.46
CA CYS A 232 4.55 16.99 15.55
C CYS A 232 4.95 18.40 16.00
N SER A 233 4.20 19.41 15.53
CA SER A 233 4.35 20.79 15.99
C SER A 233 3.71 20.99 17.36
N THR A 234 4.47 21.53 18.30
CA THR A 234 3.98 21.92 19.63
C THR A 234 3.03 23.12 19.57
N VAL A 235 3.11 23.91 18.49
CA VAL A 235 2.29 25.12 18.29
C VAL A 235 0.96 24.79 17.60
N HIS A 236 0.96 23.83 16.67
CA HIS A 236 -0.22 23.54 15.84
C HIS A 236 -1.19 22.53 16.48
N ILE A 237 -0.72 21.77 17.47
CA ILE A 237 -1.50 20.71 18.10
C ILE A 237 -1.78 21.06 19.56
N ASN A 238 -3.06 21.25 19.85
CA ASN A 238 -3.61 21.26 21.19
C ASN A 238 -4.00 19.82 21.57
N VAL A 239 -3.10 19.13 22.29
CA VAL A 239 -3.27 17.74 22.69
C VAL A 239 -4.47 17.58 23.64
N ASN A 240 -4.67 18.52 24.56
CA ASN A 240 -5.79 18.50 25.50
C ASN A 240 -7.15 18.52 24.77
N GLN A 241 -7.30 19.42 23.79
CA GLN A 241 -8.51 19.49 22.96
C GLN A 241 -8.72 18.20 22.17
N PHE A 242 -7.66 17.64 21.58
CA PHE A 242 -7.74 16.37 20.87
C PHE A 242 -8.21 15.22 21.78
N ILE A 243 -7.66 15.09 22.99
CA ILE A 243 -8.08 14.04 23.93
C ILE A 243 -9.53 14.23 24.38
N LYS A 244 -9.97 15.46 24.65
CA LYS A 244 -11.37 15.76 24.99
C LYS A 244 -12.33 15.30 23.88
N GLU A 245 -12.02 15.60 22.63
CA GLU A 245 -12.79 15.12 21.47
C GLU A 245 -12.76 13.60 21.31
N TRP A 246 -11.61 12.98 21.57
CA TRP A 246 -11.45 11.52 21.50
C TRP A 246 -12.30 10.80 22.56
N VAL A 247 -12.25 11.24 23.81
CA VAL A 247 -12.98 10.62 24.94
C VAL A 247 -14.50 10.79 24.79
N ASN A 248 -14.97 11.87 24.17
CA ASN A 248 -16.40 12.13 23.96
C ASN A 248 -17.08 11.15 22.96
N GLY A 249 -16.33 10.18 22.41
CA GLY A 249 -16.91 8.97 21.83
C GLY A 249 -17.32 9.03 20.36
N SER A 250 -17.02 10.11 19.65
CA SER A 250 -17.32 10.29 18.21
C SER A 250 -16.24 9.69 17.28
N SER A 251 -15.37 8.83 17.82
CA SER A 251 -14.13 8.37 17.18
C SER A 251 -14.08 6.86 17.01
N GLN A 252 -13.51 6.36 15.91
CA GLN A 252 -13.13 4.95 15.76
C GLN A 252 -11.68 4.69 16.23
N LEU A 253 -10.98 5.75 16.63
CA LEU A 253 -9.59 5.70 17.07
C LEU A 253 -9.47 4.87 18.35
N LYS A 254 -8.63 3.83 18.27
CA LYS A 254 -8.30 2.93 19.38
C LYS A 254 -6.94 3.27 19.99
N TYR A 255 -6.06 3.84 19.19
CA TYR A 255 -4.69 4.16 19.59
C TYR A 255 -4.19 5.41 18.89
N ALA A 256 -3.54 6.29 19.64
CA ALA A 256 -2.85 7.47 19.12
C ALA A 256 -1.48 7.60 19.78
N LYS A 257 -0.44 7.79 18.97
CA LYS A 257 0.92 8.14 19.39
C LYS A 257 1.31 9.45 18.71
N LEU A 258 1.62 10.45 19.51
CA LEU A 258 2.08 11.76 19.05
C LEU A 258 3.47 12.00 19.64
N THR A 259 4.48 12.20 18.78
CA THR A 259 5.86 12.49 19.21
C THR A 259 6.23 13.92 18.86
N PHE A 260 6.79 14.64 19.82
CA PHE A 260 7.18 16.05 19.71
C PHE A 260 8.66 16.19 20.09
N VAL A 261 9.34 17.23 19.57
CA VAL A 261 10.75 17.46 19.86
C VAL A 261 10.96 18.04 21.27
N ASP A 262 10.06 18.91 21.76
CA ASP A 262 10.14 19.52 23.10
C ASP A 262 8.74 19.95 23.62
N TYR A 263 7.85 19.00 23.90
CA TYR A 263 6.48 19.31 24.33
C TYR A 263 6.37 19.39 25.87
N PRO A 264 5.93 20.52 26.45
CA PRO A 264 5.68 20.58 27.89
C PRO A 264 4.48 19.70 28.23
N MET A 265 4.70 18.67 29.05
CA MET A 265 3.64 17.75 29.51
C MET A 265 2.64 18.38 30.49
N ILE A 266 2.88 19.64 30.89
CA ILE A 266 2.06 20.34 31.86
C ILE A 266 0.68 20.63 31.24
N ASP A 267 -0.37 20.42 32.03
CA ASP A 267 -1.77 20.71 31.68
C ASP A 267 -2.39 19.89 30.53
N ILE A 268 -1.69 18.89 29.97
CA ILE A 268 -2.25 18.01 28.91
C ILE A 268 -3.56 17.36 29.35
N LEU A 269 -3.64 16.92 30.61
CA LEU A 269 -4.80 16.24 31.18
C LEU A 269 -5.75 17.20 31.92
N GLU A 270 -5.56 18.52 31.79
CA GLU A 270 -6.40 19.48 32.49
C GLU A 270 -7.87 19.37 32.07
N GLY A 271 -8.75 19.15 33.05
CA GLY A 271 -10.18 18.92 32.83
C GLY A 271 -10.52 17.57 32.20
N ILE A 272 -9.58 16.61 32.18
CA ILE A 272 -9.83 15.23 31.76
C ILE A 272 -9.70 14.33 33.01
N PRO A 273 -10.74 13.53 33.36
CA PRO A 273 -10.65 12.58 34.45
C PRO A 273 -9.46 11.63 34.22
N SER A 274 -8.46 11.71 35.09
CA SER A 274 -7.23 10.92 34.99
C SER A 274 -6.84 10.42 36.37
N THR A 275 -6.25 9.22 36.42
CA THR A 275 -5.70 8.64 37.64
C THR A 275 -4.19 8.57 37.46
N PHE A 276 -3.43 9.16 38.39
CA PHE A 276 -1.99 9.04 38.35
C PHE A 276 -1.62 7.60 38.75
N VAL A 277 -0.98 6.86 37.84
CA VAL A 277 -0.48 5.51 38.11
C VAL A 277 1.03 5.62 38.33
N THR A 278 1.48 5.47 39.58
CA THR A 278 2.92 5.40 39.88
C THR A 278 3.51 4.13 39.30
N THR A 279 4.52 4.25 38.44
CA THR A 279 5.34 3.12 37.95
C THR A 279 6.29 2.64 39.05
N THR A 280 5.75 2.09 40.14
CA THR A 280 6.55 1.38 41.13
C THR A 280 6.83 -0.05 40.64
N GLY A 281 8.01 -0.25 40.06
CA GLY A 281 8.72 -1.53 40.06
C GLY A 281 8.23 -2.64 39.14
N THR A 282 8.47 -2.54 37.83
CA THR A 282 8.79 -3.72 37.01
C THR A 282 10.28 -3.72 36.73
N TRP A 283 11.03 -4.24 37.71
CA TRP A 283 12.38 -4.74 37.44
C TRP A 283 12.19 -5.98 36.58
N TRP A 284 12.52 -5.88 35.30
CA TRP A 284 12.75 -7.06 34.48
C TRP A 284 14.00 -7.75 35.03
N ALA A 285 13.81 -8.92 35.62
CA ALA A 285 14.84 -9.94 35.84
C ALA A 285 14.66 -11.01 34.77
#